data_AF-A0A6G0YRW2-F1
#
_entry.id   AF-A0A6G0YRW2-F1
#
_cell.length_a   1.000
_cell.length_b   1.000
_cell.length_c   1.000
_cell.angle_alpha   90.00
_cell.angle_beta   90.00
_cell.angle_gamma   90.00
#
_symmetry.space_group_name_H-M   'P 1'
#
loop_
_entity.id
_entity.type
_entity.pdbx_description
1 polymer ?
#
loop_
_entity_poly.entity_id
_entity_poly.type
_entity_poly.pdbx_seq_one_letter_code
_entity_poly.pdbx_strand_id
1 'polypeptide(L)'
;MLLSYILKIKWHSGYFSYTRCLYEGDNCESKVCFPYCNNKSVERTHDMYVNMINEEHHVGKTTSKLTELPGIDLIRNFPLDYMHLVNLGIVKKLIQLWLFKGPLNVRLPGHSINTLSTALLAIQSCISSDFVRKTRLVQEVSRWKATELRLFISYVDPIVLKDLISSDGYTNFISLHVAMLILLSSNHQNFLNYARELLEYFVKTFERIYGSKHCSYNVHALLHICGDYDYYGPLDECSAFIFENYMKTLKSKIRKHVSYSEMYNKQQPTSLQCSTQNYKLSVPHKSGPLLENISLILSQFKKFTTNNTTLNISNNSDCYILNKSNDVFKCFNFVNTHDDNVSLSKNLTFLNSSEIDCKIMLLNHCNSSIALPVIHTKSKINCLLYNKNKL
;
A
#
# COMPACT_ATOMS: atom_id res chain seq x y z
N MET A 1 20.41 1.08 -7.99
CA MET A 1 21.79 0.99 -8.49
C MET A 1 21.80 0.24 -9.80
N LEU A 2 21.06 -0.87 -9.85
CA LEU A 2 20.86 -1.65 -11.05
C LEU A 2 20.17 -0.89 -12.20
N LEU A 3 19.09 -0.15 -11.92
CA LEU A 3 18.30 0.50 -12.97
C LEU A 3 19.10 1.54 -13.77
N SER A 4 19.78 2.46 -13.09
CA SER A 4 20.61 3.48 -13.75
C SER A 4 21.75 2.87 -14.57
N TYR A 5 22.32 1.76 -14.09
CA TYR A 5 23.36 1.03 -14.81
C TYR A 5 22.81 0.39 -16.09
N ILE A 6 21.67 -0.31 -16.01
CA ILE A 6 21.02 -0.93 -17.16
C ILE A 6 20.61 0.14 -18.19
N LEU A 7 20.06 1.26 -17.73
CA LEU A 7 19.66 2.37 -18.58
C LEU A 7 20.84 3.25 -19.04
N LYS A 8 22.07 3.01 -18.58
CA LYS A 8 23.24 3.87 -18.83
C LYS A 8 22.99 5.36 -18.57
N ILE A 9 22.40 5.68 -17.42
CA ILE A 9 22.08 7.05 -17.00
C ILE A 9 22.78 7.40 -15.68
N LYS A 10 22.90 8.71 -15.41
CA LYS A 10 23.46 9.22 -14.16
C LYS A 10 22.71 8.63 -12.95
N TRP A 11 23.48 8.35 -11.90
CA TRP A 11 22.95 7.86 -10.64
C TRP A 11 22.07 8.92 -9.97
N HIS A 12 21.10 8.52 -9.14
CA HIS A 12 20.09 9.41 -8.51
C HIS A 12 20.64 10.59 -7.68
N SER A 13 21.96 10.64 -7.46
CA SER A 13 22.68 11.73 -6.79
C SER A 13 23.40 12.66 -7.76
N GLY A 14 23.22 12.52 -9.08
CA GLY A 14 23.80 13.39 -10.09
C GLY A 14 22.83 14.52 -10.48
N TYR A 15 23.38 15.65 -10.95
CA TYR A 15 22.61 16.83 -11.34
C TYR A 15 21.53 16.51 -12.39
N PHE A 16 21.90 15.85 -13.49
CA PHE A 16 20.97 15.41 -14.55
C PHE A 16 20.52 13.95 -14.39
N SER A 17 20.19 13.53 -13.17
CA SER A 17 19.90 12.10 -12.91
C SER A 17 18.46 11.68 -13.13
N TYR A 18 17.56 12.63 -13.32
CA TYR A 18 16.14 12.37 -13.29
C TYR A 18 15.65 11.72 -14.58
N THR A 19 14.83 10.67 -14.50
CA THR A 19 14.39 9.90 -15.68
C THR A 19 13.19 10.52 -16.38
N ARG A 20 12.25 11.12 -15.64
CA ARG A 20 10.95 11.58 -16.20
C ARG A 20 10.94 13.00 -16.75
N CYS A 21 11.94 13.82 -16.42
CA CYS A 21 12.01 15.22 -16.85
C CYS A 21 13.45 15.70 -16.93
N LEU A 22 13.66 16.84 -17.59
CA LEU A 22 14.97 17.45 -17.84
C LEU A 22 15.47 18.30 -16.66
N TYR A 23 14.92 18.10 -15.46
CA TYR A 23 15.27 18.88 -14.28
C TYR A 23 16.75 18.66 -13.90
N GLU A 24 17.49 19.76 -13.80
CA GLU A 24 18.85 19.80 -13.27
C GLU A 24 18.79 20.02 -11.76
N GLY A 25 19.40 19.12 -10.99
CA GLY A 25 19.52 19.28 -9.54
C GLY A 25 20.42 20.44 -9.16
N ASP A 26 20.26 20.95 -7.94
CA ASP A 26 21.08 22.01 -7.36
C ASP A 26 22.05 21.43 -6.32
N ASN A 27 23.21 22.07 -6.15
CA ASN A 27 24.09 21.76 -5.03
C ASN A 27 23.65 22.52 -3.77
N CYS A 28 23.09 21.81 -2.80
CA CYS A 28 22.73 22.36 -1.50
C CYS A 28 23.59 21.72 -0.40
N GLU A 29 24.53 22.49 0.17
CA GLU A 29 25.41 22.03 1.27
C GLU A 29 26.17 20.72 0.91
N SER A 30 26.81 20.68 -0.25
CA SER A 30 27.58 19.52 -0.77
C SER A 30 26.73 18.28 -1.05
N LYS A 31 25.43 18.47 -1.33
CA LYS A 31 24.51 17.41 -1.76
C LYS A 31 23.69 17.88 -2.94
N VAL A 32 23.54 17.03 -3.95
CA VAL A 32 22.62 17.27 -5.05
C VAL A 32 21.18 17.12 -4.54
N CYS A 33 20.39 18.17 -4.73
CA CYS A 33 19.00 18.28 -4.33
C CYS A 33 18.15 18.72 -5.53
N PHE A 34 16.84 18.57 -5.41
CA PHE A 34 15.87 18.88 -6.46
C PHE A 34 14.78 19.77 -5.85
N PRO A 35 15.08 21.06 -5.59
CA PRO A 35 14.11 22.03 -5.10
C PRO A 35 12.85 22.10 -5.95
N TYR A 36 11.76 22.64 -5.39
CA TYR A 36 10.54 22.84 -6.16
C TYR A 36 10.69 24.06 -7.08
N CYS A 37 10.25 23.91 -8.33
CA CYS A 37 10.19 25.00 -9.30
C CYS A 37 8.73 25.21 -9.73
N ASN A 38 8.28 26.47 -9.74
CA ASN A 38 6.94 26.82 -10.23
C ASN A 38 6.78 26.51 -11.74
N ASN A 39 7.87 26.61 -12.50
CA ASN A 39 7.88 26.23 -13.91
C ASN A 39 8.14 24.73 -14.01
N LYS A 40 7.14 23.98 -14.47
CA LYS A 40 7.28 22.53 -14.68
C LYS A 40 8.41 22.27 -15.67
N SER A 41 9.35 21.41 -15.28
CA SER A 41 10.40 20.95 -16.17
C SER A 41 9.80 20.16 -17.33
N VAL A 42 10.44 20.26 -18.49
CA VAL A 42 10.03 19.54 -19.69
C VAL A 42 10.09 18.03 -19.41
N GLU A 43 9.00 17.33 -19.70
CA GLU A 43 8.95 15.87 -19.57
C GLU A 43 9.90 15.23 -20.59
N ARG A 44 10.66 14.24 -20.15
CA ARG A 44 11.54 13.48 -21.03
C ARG A 44 10.73 12.43 -21.77
N THR A 45 10.89 12.35 -23.08
CA THR A 45 10.30 11.28 -23.89
C THR A 45 11.33 10.20 -24.23
N HIS A 46 10.85 9.05 -24.72
CA HIS A 46 11.71 8.00 -25.26
C HIS A 46 12.65 8.53 -26.35
N ASP A 47 12.12 9.31 -27.29
CA ASP A 47 12.90 9.86 -28.40
C ASP A 47 13.99 10.83 -27.91
N MET A 48 13.70 11.63 -26.88
CA MET A 48 14.71 12.51 -26.29
C MET A 48 15.86 11.73 -25.67
N TYR A 49 15.56 10.58 -25.05
CA TYR A 49 16.56 9.67 -24.51
C TYR A 49 17.39 9.01 -25.64
N VAL A 50 16.73 8.45 -26.66
CA VAL A 50 17.41 7.76 -27.77
C VAL A 50 18.33 8.71 -28.54
N ASN A 51 17.88 9.94 -28.78
CA ASN A 51 18.65 10.96 -29.47
C ASN A 51 19.65 11.69 -28.56
N MET A 52 19.79 11.29 -27.29
CA MET A 52 20.70 11.87 -26.30
C MET A 52 20.62 13.41 -26.18
N ILE A 53 19.42 14.00 -26.31
CA ILE A 53 19.21 15.47 -26.30
C ILE A 53 19.80 16.13 -25.04
N ASN A 54 19.80 15.42 -23.92
CA ASN A 54 20.52 15.80 -22.72
C ASN A 54 21.70 14.84 -22.50
N GLU A 55 22.84 15.16 -23.11
CA GLU A 55 24.06 14.32 -23.07
C GLU A 55 24.50 14.03 -21.63
N GLU A 56 24.41 15.03 -20.76
CA GLU A 56 24.78 14.92 -19.35
C GLU A 56 23.90 13.96 -18.55
N HIS A 57 22.73 13.54 -19.04
CA HIS A 57 21.94 12.49 -18.41
C HIS A 57 22.59 11.10 -18.54
N HIS A 58 23.37 10.90 -19.60
CA HIS A 58 23.88 9.60 -20.00
C HIS A 58 25.25 9.30 -19.38
N VAL A 59 25.51 8.01 -19.16
CA VAL A 59 26.83 7.52 -18.75
C VAL A 59 27.50 6.89 -19.97
N GLY A 60 28.34 7.69 -20.63
CA GLY A 60 29.07 7.32 -21.84
C GLY A 60 28.41 7.82 -23.12
N LYS A 61 28.98 7.40 -24.26
CA LYS A 61 28.59 7.86 -25.62
C LYS A 61 27.51 7.00 -26.31
N THR A 62 26.94 6.04 -25.59
CA THR A 62 25.98 5.08 -26.17
C THR A 62 24.79 4.90 -25.25
N THR A 63 23.61 4.72 -25.83
CA THR A 63 22.37 4.41 -25.12
C THR A 63 22.36 2.97 -24.60
N SER A 64 21.37 2.65 -23.76
CA SER A 64 21.11 1.28 -23.30
C SER A 64 20.76 0.36 -24.48
N LYS A 65 21.26 -0.88 -24.47
CA LYS A 65 20.84 -1.90 -25.46
C LYS A 65 19.34 -2.20 -25.44
N LEU A 66 18.65 -1.81 -24.36
CA LEU A 66 17.21 -1.95 -24.29
C LEU A 66 16.46 -1.08 -25.31
N THR A 67 17.11 -0.05 -25.90
CA THR A 67 16.51 0.71 -27.01
C THR A 67 16.36 -0.11 -28.29
N GLU A 68 17.10 -1.22 -28.42
CA GLU A 68 17.04 -2.11 -29.59
C GLU A 68 15.84 -3.07 -29.51
N LEU A 69 15.19 -3.18 -28.35
CA LEU A 69 14.07 -4.09 -28.15
C LEU A 69 12.74 -3.44 -28.59
N PRO A 70 11.98 -4.08 -29.49
CA PRO A 70 10.74 -3.51 -29.99
C PRO A 70 9.70 -3.39 -28.87
N GLY A 71 9.01 -2.24 -28.84
CA GLY A 71 7.93 -1.98 -27.88
C GLY A 71 8.38 -1.57 -26.48
N ILE A 72 9.67 -1.32 -26.25
CA ILE A 72 10.17 -0.82 -24.96
C ILE A 72 10.41 0.70 -25.01
N ASP A 73 9.55 1.43 -24.33
CA ASP A 73 9.75 2.82 -23.94
C ASP A 73 10.52 2.90 -22.62
N LEU A 74 11.80 3.27 -22.70
CA LEU A 74 12.69 3.39 -21.52
C LEU A 74 12.27 4.45 -20.50
N ILE A 75 11.40 5.40 -20.85
CA ILE A 75 10.86 6.35 -19.88
C ILE A 75 9.61 5.77 -19.24
N ARG A 76 8.63 5.33 -20.05
CA ARG A 76 7.32 4.90 -19.56
C ARG A 76 7.33 3.51 -18.94
N ASN A 77 8.07 2.55 -19.50
CA ASN A 77 8.03 1.15 -19.07
C ASN A 77 8.79 0.87 -17.77
N PHE A 78 9.47 1.86 -17.20
CA PHE A 78 10.20 1.76 -15.94
C PHE A 78 9.51 2.63 -14.87
N PRO A 79 8.46 2.12 -14.21
CA PRO A 79 7.65 2.89 -13.26
C PRO A 79 8.47 3.35 -12.05
N LEU A 80 8.06 4.49 -11.49
CA LEU A 80 8.50 4.95 -10.19
C LEU A 80 7.86 4.08 -9.10
N ASP A 81 8.63 3.11 -8.63
CA ASP A 81 8.13 2.09 -7.70
C ASP A 81 7.64 2.69 -6.36
N TYR A 82 6.35 2.57 -6.06
CA TYR A 82 5.72 3.01 -4.81
C TYR A 82 6.43 2.50 -3.54
N MET A 83 6.92 1.25 -3.55
CA MET A 83 7.57 0.66 -2.39
C MET A 83 8.88 1.38 -2.03
N HIS A 84 9.75 1.60 -3.01
CA HIS A 84 11.04 2.26 -2.80
C HIS A 84 10.91 3.79 -2.75
N LEU A 85 10.10 4.36 -3.64
CA LEU A 85 9.93 5.80 -3.76
C LEU A 85 9.20 6.36 -2.55
N VAL A 86 7.97 5.91 -2.30
CA VAL A 86 7.10 6.53 -1.29
C VAL A 86 7.37 5.95 0.08
N ASN A 87 7.25 4.63 0.26
CA ASN A 87 7.34 4.01 1.59
C ASN A 87 8.76 4.16 2.17
N LEU A 88 9.76 3.58 1.49
CA LEU A 88 11.15 3.62 1.95
C LEU A 88 11.82 4.98 1.73
N GLY A 89 11.39 5.73 0.73
CA GLY A 89 12.02 6.99 0.33
C GLY A 89 11.43 8.23 1.00
N ILE A 90 10.11 8.40 0.98
CA ILE A 90 9.43 9.61 1.50
C ILE A 90 8.96 9.43 2.94
N VAL A 91 8.14 8.42 3.22
CA VAL A 91 7.54 8.20 4.54
C VAL A 91 8.63 7.98 5.59
N LYS A 92 9.59 7.10 5.29
CA LYS A 92 10.74 6.88 6.18
C LYS A 92 11.56 8.14 6.40
N LYS A 93 11.71 8.97 5.37
CA LYS A 93 12.46 10.24 5.45
C LYS A 93 11.75 11.25 6.32
N LEU A 94 10.45 11.47 6.15
CA LEU A 94 9.65 12.38 6.97
C LEU A 94 9.78 12.03 8.45
N ILE A 95 9.59 10.75 8.80
CA ILE A 95 9.75 10.28 10.18
C ILE A 95 11.19 10.54 10.68
N GLN A 96 12.22 10.25 9.88
CA GLN A 96 13.61 10.56 10.27
C GLN A 96 13.87 12.05 10.44
N LEU A 97 13.24 12.92 9.65
CA LEU A 97 13.35 14.37 9.78
C LEU A 97 12.79 14.83 11.12
N TRP A 98 11.60 14.34 11.49
CA TRP A 98 10.98 14.65 12.77
C TRP A 98 11.78 14.12 13.97
N LEU A 99 12.43 12.96 13.85
CA LEU A 99 13.17 12.39 14.97
C LEU A 99 14.57 13.00 15.14
N PHE A 100 15.38 13.02 14.08
CA PHE A 100 16.81 13.32 14.23
C PHE A 100 17.53 13.96 13.05
N LYS A 101 16.94 14.04 11.86
CA LYS A 101 17.62 14.57 10.65
C LYS A 101 17.15 15.94 10.19
N GLY A 102 16.00 16.41 10.66
CA GLY A 102 15.39 17.64 10.17
C GLY A 102 15.93 18.90 10.87
N PRO A 103 15.56 20.08 10.36
CA PRO A 103 15.74 21.35 11.07
C PRO A 103 15.20 21.30 12.51
N LEU A 104 15.80 22.05 13.43
CA LEU A 104 15.42 22.00 14.85
C LEU A 104 13.94 22.38 15.08
N ASN A 105 13.41 23.31 14.29
CA ASN A 105 12.01 23.76 14.36
C ASN A 105 10.98 22.72 13.91
N VAL A 106 11.41 21.63 13.24
CA VAL A 106 10.52 20.53 12.85
C VAL A 106 10.74 19.26 13.67
N ARG A 107 11.80 19.21 14.49
CA ARG A 107 12.14 18.02 15.27
C ARG A 107 11.23 17.90 16.49
N LEU A 108 10.74 16.69 16.71
CA LEU A 108 9.91 16.36 17.86
C LEU A 108 10.76 16.32 19.14
N PRO A 109 10.27 16.92 20.23
CA PRO A 109 10.89 16.74 21.55
C PRO A 109 10.70 15.31 22.05
N GLY A 110 11.54 14.87 22.98
CA GLY A 110 11.54 13.48 23.47
C GLY A 110 10.19 13.00 24.00
N HIS A 111 9.41 13.86 24.65
CA HIS A 111 8.07 13.51 25.13
C HIS A 111 7.10 13.21 23.98
N SER A 112 7.08 14.02 22.90
CA SER A 112 6.25 13.75 21.72
C SER A 112 6.65 12.48 20.99
N ILE A 113 7.96 12.16 20.96
CA ILE A 113 8.45 10.88 20.43
C ILE A 113 7.91 9.70 21.25
N ASN A 114 7.91 9.81 22.58
CA ASN A 114 7.35 8.79 23.46
C ASN A 114 5.83 8.67 23.28
N THR A 115 5.10 9.79 23.16
CA THR A 115 3.67 9.80 22.86
C THR A 115 3.36 9.09 21.54
N LEU A 116 4.12 9.39 20.48
CA LEU A 116 3.98 8.74 19.17
C LEU A 116 4.21 7.23 19.27
N SER A 117 5.25 6.81 19.98
CA SER A 117 5.52 5.38 20.21
C SER A 117 4.41 4.69 21.00
N THR A 118 3.90 5.31 22.06
CA THR A 118 2.77 4.77 22.83
C THR A 118 1.52 4.63 21.96
N ALA A 119 1.21 5.64 21.12
CA ALA A 119 0.09 5.60 20.20
C ALA A 119 0.25 4.48 19.15
N LEU A 120 1.45 4.31 18.58
CA LEU A 120 1.75 3.23 17.64
C LEU A 120 1.58 1.85 18.27
N LEU A 121 2.01 1.66 19.53
CA LEU A 121 1.83 0.40 20.25
C LEU A 121 0.35 0.14 20.59
N ALA A 122 -0.40 1.17 20.98
CA ALA A 122 -1.83 1.05 21.29
C ALA A 122 -2.65 0.56 20.08
N ILE A 123 -2.35 1.09 18.89
CA ILE A 123 -3.02 0.72 17.63
C ILE A 123 -2.74 -0.74 17.21
N GLN A 124 -1.69 -1.40 17.72
CA GLN A 124 -1.41 -2.80 17.37
C GLN A 124 -2.60 -3.73 17.58
N SER A 125 -3.36 -3.48 18.64
CA SER A 125 -4.57 -4.23 19.01
C SER A 125 -5.72 -4.07 18.01
N CYS A 126 -5.72 -2.99 17.22
CA CYS A 126 -6.72 -2.71 16.20
C CYS A 126 -6.35 -3.32 14.85
N ILE A 127 -5.07 -3.54 14.55
CA ILE A 127 -4.60 -4.04 13.25
C ILE A 127 -5.05 -5.49 13.05
N SER A 128 -5.67 -5.81 11.91
CA SER A 128 -6.07 -7.19 11.58
C SER A 128 -4.86 -8.06 11.19
N SER A 129 -5.07 -9.37 11.17
CA SER A 129 -4.09 -10.40 10.79
C SER A 129 -3.77 -10.40 9.28
N ASP A 130 -4.56 -9.69 8.46
CA ASP A 130 -4.31 -9.51 7.03
C ASP A 130 -3.05 -8.65 6.77
N PHE A 131 -2.67 -7.83 7.74
CA PHE A 131 -1.43 -7.06 7.67
C PHE A 131 -0.24 -7.94 8.06
N VAL A 132 0.71 -8.09 7.13
CA VAL A 132 1.93 -8.89 7.30
C VAL A 132 2.76 -8.46 8.52
N ARG A 133 2.66 -7.19 8.94
CA ARG A 133 3.38 -6.63 10.07
C ARG A 133 2.49 -5.68 10.86
N LYS A 134 2.73 -5.60 12.16
CA LYS A 134 2.16 -4.59 13.06
C LYS A 134 3.07 -3.37 13.14
N THR A 135 2.54 -2.27 13.69
CA THR A 135 3.32 -1.08 14.07
C THR A 135 4.37 -1.44 15.12
N ARG A 136 5.41 -0.60 15.25
CA ARG A 136 6.48 -0.73 16.26
C ARG A 136 6.84 0.64 16.83
N LEU A 137 7.74 0.66 17.80
CA LEU A 137 8.33 1.90 18.32
C LEU A 137 8.90 2.76 17.17
N VAL A 138 8.63 4.06 17.21
CA VAL A 138 9.06 4.99 16.16
C VAL A 138 10.58 5.16 16.12
N GLN A 139 11.25 4.99 17.27
CA GLN A 139 12.71 5.04 17.38
C GLN A 139 13.38 3.95 16.52
N GLU A 140 12.68 2.86 16.20
CA GLU A 140 13.18 1.80 15.33
C GLU A 140 12.97 2.07 13.83
N VAL A 141 12.53 3.27 13.42
CA VAL A 141 12.16 3.57 12.02
C VAL A 141 13.24 3.16 11.00
N SER A 142 14.51 3.23 11.37
CA SER A 142 15.62 2.78 10.51
C SER A 142 15.51 1.30 10.12
N ARG A 143 14.91 0.46 10.98
CA ARG A 143 14.66 -0.99 10.79
C ARG A 143 13.24 -1.31 10.31
N TRP A 144 12.39 -0.32 10.09
CA TRP A 144 11.04 -0.56 9.55
C TRP A 144 11.14 -1.04 8.10
N LYS A 145 10.36 -2.09 7.78
CA LYS A 145 10.23 -2.58 6.40
C LYS A 145 9.20 -1.76 5.63
N ALA A 146 9.24 -1.85 4.31
CA ALA A 146 8.30 -1.15 3.44
C ALA A 146 6.83 -1.46 3.76
N THR A 147 6.49 -2.69 4.16
CA THR A 147 5.11 -3.04 4.55
C THR A 147 4.63 -2.33 5.82
N GLU A 148 5.54 -2.00 6.75
CA GLU A 148 5.21 -1.25 7.97
C GLU A 148 5.03 0.24 7.66
N LEU A 149 5.89 0.78 6.79
CA LEU A 149 5.78 2.16 6.31
C LEU A 149 4.50 2.35 5.48
N ARG A 150 4.13 1.35 4.68
CA ARG A 150 2.85 1.32 3.95
C ARG A 150 1.65 1.32 4.91
N LEU A 151 1.67 0.46 5.91
CA LEU A 151 0.64 0.46 6.95
C LEU A 151 0.55 1.83 7.64
N PHE A 152 1.71 2.45 7.90
CA PHE A 152 1.77 3.77 8.53
C PHE A 152 1.04 4.82 7.69
N ILE A 153 1.45 5.05 6.42
CA ILE A 153 0.89 6.10 5.55
C ILE A 153 -0.54 5.82 5.08
N SER A 154 -0.99 4.56 5.03
CA SER A 154 -2.32 4.26 4.50
C SER A 154 -3.41 4.25 5.57
N TYR A 155 -3.05 4.18 6.85
CA TYR A 155 -4.02 3.87 7.92
C TYR A 155 -3.75 4.57 9.25
N VAL A 156 -2.49 4.62 9.67
CA VAL A 156 -2.13 4.92 11.06
C VAL A 156 -1.80 6.40 11.24
N ASP A 157 -1.16 6.99 10.23
CA ASP A 157 -0.59 8.33 10.26
C ASP A 157 -1.58 9.44 10.68
N PRO A 158 -2.85 9.52 10.20
CA PRO A 158 -3.68 10.69 10.49
C PRO A 158 -4.08 10.72 11.96
N ILE A 159 -4.10 9.55 12.60
CA ILE A 159 -4.46 9.34 14.00
C ILE A 159 -3.26 9.68 14.89
N VAL A 160 -2.10 9.08 14.60
CA VAL A 160 -0.95 9.17 15.51
C VAL A 160 -0.14 10.45 15.36
N LEU A 161 -0.24 11.15 14.22
CA LEU A 161 0.47 12.41 13.99
C LEU A 161 -0.31 13.64 14.41
N LYS A 162 -1.63 13.50 14.61
CA LYS A 162 -2.50 14.61 14.99
C LYS A 162 -2.02 15.21 16.31
N ASP A 163 -1.89 16.53 16.32
CA ASP A 163 -1.44 17.33 17.47
C ASP A 163 0.00 17.01 17.96
N LEU A 164 0.77 16.17 17.24
CA LEU A 164 2.17 15.87 17.57
C LEU A 164 3.16 16.67 16.72
N ILE A 165 2.90 16.80 15.42
CA ILE A 165 3.71 17.60 14.49
C ILE A 165 3.07 18.98 14.28
N SER A 166 3.83 19.93 13.73
CA SER A 166 3.30 21.27 13.43
C SER A 166 2.11 21.20 12.47
N SER A 167 1.22 22.20 12.53
CA SER A 167 0.05 22.27 11.64
C SER A 167 0.43 22.23 10.15
N ASP A 168 1.50 22.95 9.78
CA ASP A 168 2.06 22.91 8.42
C ASP A 168 2.59 21.52 8.07
N GLY A 169 3.32 20.88 8.99
CA GLY A 169 3.84 19.52 8.81
C GLY A 169 2.73 18.48 8.67
N TYR A 170 1.65 18.62 9.44
CA TYR A 170 0.48 17.76 9.38
C TYR A 170 -0.27 17.93 8.06
N THR A 171 -0.54 19.17 7.66
CA THR A 171 -1.22 19.47 6.38
C THR A 171 -0.39 18.96 5.20
N ASN A 172 0.92 19.16 5.23
CA ASN A 172 1.84 18.56 4.27
C ASN A 172 1.72 17.03 4.27
N PHE A 173 1.80 16.35 5.41
CA PHE A 173 1.68 14.89 5.45
C PHE A 173 0.32 14.38 4.95
N ILE A 174 -0.78 15.03 5.34
CA ILE A 174 -2.12 14.63 4.94
C ILE A 174 -2.33 14.77 3.43
N SER A 175 -1.71 15.78 2.78
CA SER A 175 -1.74 15.87 1.32
C SER A 175 -1.12 14.63 0.65
N LEU A 176 0.00 14.13 1.18
CA LEU A 176 0.61 12.88 0.70
C LEU A 176 -0.26 11.65 1.02
N HIS A 177 -0.82 11.56 2.22
CA HIS A 177 -1.73 10.48 2.63
C HIS A 177 -2.91 10.36 1.65
N VAL A 178 -3.62 11.46 1.41
CA VAL A 178 -4.79 11.48 0.51
C VAL A 178 -4.39 11.17 -0.93
N ALA A 179 -3.26 11.71 -1.42
CA ALA A 179 -2.75 11.36 -2.74
C ALA A 179 -2.47 9.86 -2.87
N MET A 180 -1.87 9.23 -1.86
CA MET A 180 -1.61 7.79 -1.87
C MET A 180 -2.90 6.96 -1.77
N LEU A 181 -3.91 7.40 -1.02
CA LEU A 181 -5.22 6.73 -1.00
C LEU A 181 -5.87 6.70 -2.39
N ILE A 182 -5.73 7.77 -3.17
CA ILE A 182 -6.23 7.82 -4.55
C ILE A 182 -5.40 6.90 -5.44
N LEU A 183 -4.07 7.01 -5.39
CA LEU A 183 -3.17 6.31 -6.32
C LEU A 183 -3.02 4.80 -6.04
N LEU A 184 -3.42 4.32 -4.87
CA LEU A 184 -3.43 2.88 -4.54
C LEU A 184 -4.78 2.21 -4.79
N SER A 185 -5.76 2.97 -5.25
CA SER A 185 -7.14 2.55 -5.45
C SER A 185 -7.49 2.58 -6.93
N SER A 186 -8.30 1.62 -7.39
CA SER A 186 -8.91 1.68 -8.72
C SER A 186 -10.22 2.48 -8.74
N ASN A 187 -10.95 2.60 -7.62
CA ASN A 187 -12.24 3.30 -7.62
C ASN A 187 -12.11 4.83 -7.53
N HIS A 188 -10.92 5.37 -7.21
CA HIS A 188 -10.68 6.80 -7.09
C HIS A 188 -10.05 7.45 -8.32
N GLN A 189 -10.05 6.79 -9.48
CA GLN A 189 -9.47 7.33 -10.72
C GLN A 189 -9.99 8.73 -11.08
N ASN A 190 -11.26 9.04 -10.77
CA ASN A 190 -11.85 10.36 -11.02
C ASN A 190 -11.17 11.50 -10.24
N PHE A 191 -10.47 11.18 -9.15
CA PHE A 191 -9.72 12.13 -8.32
C PHE A 191 -8.24 12.22 -8.70
N LEU A 192 -7.81 11.63 -9.82
CA LEU A 192 -6.40 11.60 -10.20
C LEU A 192 -5.80 13.01 -10.41
N ASN A 193 -6.56 13.94 -10.99
CA ASN A 193 -6.14 15.34 -11.09
C ASN A 193 -5.94 15.98 -9.71
N TYR A 194 -6.83 15.69 -8.76
CA TYR A 194 -6.70 16.16 -7.39
C TYR A 194 -5.47 15.55 -6.70
N ALA A 195 -5.16 14.27 -6.94
CA ALA A 195 -3.91 13.67 -6.47
C ALA A 195 -2.66 14.39 -7.04
N ARG A 196 -2.68 14.80 -8.32
CA ARG A 196 -1.59 15.60 -8.91
C ARG A 196 -1.40 16.93 -8.18
N GLU A 197 -2.49 17.64 -7.91
CA GLU A 197 -2.47 18.91 -7.17
C GLU A 197 -1.96 18.73 -5.73
N LEU A 198 -2.39 17.67 -5.05
CA LEU A 198 -1.93 17.34 -3.70
C LEU A 198 -0.43 17.04 -3.66
N LEU A 199 0.09 16.30 -4.64
CA LEU A 199 1.54 16.00 -4.70
C LEU A 199 2.36 17.24 -5.08
N GLU A 200 1.84 18.10 -5.95
CA GLU A 200 2.47 19.39 -6.25
C GLU A 200 2.52 20.30 -5.01
N TYR A 201 1.40 20.40 -4.28
CA TYR A 201 1.33 21.08 -2.98
C TYR A 201 2.30 20.47 -1.97
N PHE A 202 2.35 19.13 -1.87
CA PHE A 202 3.25 18.42 -0.97
C PHE A 202 4.70 18.79 -1.25
N VAL A 203 5.17 18.70 -2.50
CA VAL A 203 6.57 18.97 -2.86
C VAL A 203 6.94 20.43 -2.59
N LYS A 204 6.07 21.37 -2.98
CA LYS A 204 6.26 22.81 -2.73
C LYS A 204 6.35 23.13 -1.24
N THR A 205 5.42 22.63 -0.44
CA THR A 205 5.40 22.90 1.00
C THR A 205 6.45 22.10 1.77
N PHE A 206 6.85 20.93 1.27
CA PHE A 206 7.95 20.15 1.83
C PHE A 206 9.25 20.96 1.83
N GLU A 207 9.59 21.62 0.72
CA GLU A 207 10.77 22.47 0.67
C GLU A 207 10.73 23.58 1.71
N ARG A 208 9.58 24.27 1.84
CA ARG A 208 9.41 25.35 2.81
C ARG A 208 9.56 24.86 4.27
N ILE A 209 9.03 23.68 4.58
CA ILE A 209 9.01 23.14 5.95
C ILE A 209 10.37 22.54 6.32
N TYR A 210 10.94 21.73 5.43
CA TYR A 210 12.12 20.92 5.74
C TYR A 210 13.42 21.50 5.17
N GLY A 211 13.36 22.38 4.17
CA GLY A 211 14.49 23.00 3.50
C GLY A 211 14.89 22.31 2.18
N SER A 212 15.43 23.09 1.25
CA SER A 212 15.87 22.66 -0.09
C SER A 212 16.84 21.48 -0.05
N LYS A 213 17.77 21.47 0.92
CA LYS A 213 18.72 20.35 1.12
C LYS A 213 18.09 18.99 1.40
N HIS A 214 16.81 18.98 1.78
CA HIS A 214 16.05 17.76 2.01
C HIS A 214 15.16 17.39 0.82
N CYS A 215 15.11 18.19 -0.25
CA CYS A 215 14.40 17.86 -1.48
C CYS A 215 15.24 16.87 -2.31
N SER A 216 15.18 15.58 -1.95
CA SER A 216 15.91 14.52 -2.66
C SER A 216 15.22 14.14 -3.97
N TYR A 217 15.91 13.35 -4.81
CA TYR A 217 15.33 12.70 -6.00
C TYR A 217 13.91 12.17 -5.77
N ASN A 218 13.70 11.44 -4.66
CA ASN A 218 12.40 10.86 -4.32
C ASN A 218 11.31 11.92 -4.10
N VAL A 219 11.64 13.09 -3.56
CA VAL A 219 10.66 14.16 -3.31
C VAL A 219 10.18 14.70 -4.66
N HIS A 220 11.11 15.01 -5.57
CA HIS A 220 10.77 15.44 -6.93
C HIS A 220 9.98 14.35 -7.69
N ALA A 221 10.32 13.07 -7.53
CA ALA A 221 9.62 11.88 -8.09
C ALA A 221 8.14 11.78 -7.79
N LEU A 222 7.65 12.43 -6.74
CA LEU A 222 6.21 12.51 -6.51
C LEU A 222 5.47 13.31 -7.59
N LEU A 223 6.11 14.28 -8.25
CA LEU A 223 5.46 15.08 -9.29
C LEU A 223 5.08 14.26 -10.54
N HIS A 224 5.70 13.09 -10.73
CA HIS A 224 5.53 12.27 -11.92
C HIS A 224 4.82 10.93 -11.65
N ILE A 225 4.63 10.54 -10.39
CA ILE A 225 4.07 9.22 -10.04
C ILE A 225 2.61 9.05 -10.51
N CYS A 226 1.86 10.14 -10.68
CA CYS A 226 0.52 10.09 -11.27
C CYS A 226 0.54 9.62 -12.73
N GLY A 227 1.63 9.87 -13.48
CA GLY A 227 1.78 9.39 -14.85
C GLY A 227 1.93 7.86 -14.91
N ASP A 228 2.50 7.23 -13.87
CA ASP A 228 2.51 5.77 -13.78
C ASP A 228 1.12 5.21 -13.48
N TYR A 229 0.31 5.95 -12.73
CA TYR A 229 -1.09 5.57 -12.54
C TYR A 229 -1.90 5.64 -13.83
N ASP A 230 -1.70 6.66 -14.66
CA ASP A 230 -2.36 6.75 -15.98
C ASP A 230 -2.06 5.53 -16.86
N TYR A 231 -0.84 4.99 -16.76
CA TYR A 231 -0.37 3.91 -17.63
C TYR A 231 -0.65 2.50 -17.08
N TYR A 232 -0.46 2.30 -15.77
CA TYR A 232 -0.56 0.98 -15.12
C TYR A 232 -1.81 0.81 -14.25
N GLY A 233 -2.54 1.89 -13.96
CA GLY A 233 -3.60 1.89 -12.95
C GLY A 233 -3.03 2.00 -11.52
N PRO A 234 -3.68 1.40 -10.51
CA PRO A 234 -3.23 1.50 -9.12
C PRO A 234 -1.75 1.15 -8.95
N LEU A 235 -1.03 1.94 -8.15
CA LEU A 235 0.44 1.80 -8.02
C LEU A 235 0.89 0.44 -7.46
N ASP A 236 -0.02 -0.34 -6.87
CA ASP A 236 0.25 -1.71 -6.46
C ASP A 236 0.58 -2.63 -7.66
N GLU A 237 -0.04 -2.39 -8.81
CA GLU A 237 0.12 -3.17 -10.05
C GLU A 237 1.51 -3.00 -10.67
N CYS A 238 2.17 -1.87 -10.39
CA CYS A 238 3.52 -1.59 -10.84
C CYS A 238 4.55 -1.55 -9.69
N SER A 239 4.21 -2.11 -8.53
CA SER A 239 5.08 -2.10 -7.34
C SER A 239 6.01 -3.32 -7.23
N ALA A 240 7.16 -3.10 -6.63
CA ALA A 240 8.16 -4.13 -6.35
C ALA A 240 7.74 -5.10 -5.23
N PHE A 241 6.63 -4.87 -4.52
CA PHE A 241 6.16 -5.77 -3.45
C PHE A 241 5.94 -7.20 -3.97
N ILE A 242 5.28 -7.36 -5.11
CA ILE A 242 4.99 -8.66 -5.72
C ILE A 242 6.30 -9.32 -6.17
N PHE A 243 7.15 -8.55 -6.87
CA PHE A 243 8.42 -9.02 -7.40
C PHE A 243 9.38 -9.47 -6.30
N GLU A 244 9.61 -8.66 -5.27
CA GLU A 244 10.50 -9.02 -4.17
C GLU A 244 10.00 -10.23 -3.37
N ASN A 245 8.67 -10.38 -3.25
CA ASN A 245 8.10 -11.56 -2.60
C ASN A 245 8.35 -12.83 -3.44
N TYR A 246 8.12 -12.74 -4.75
CA TYR A 246 8.41 -13.84 -5.68
C TYR A 246 9.91 -14.17 -5.78
N MET A 247 10.77 -13.15 -5.68
CA MET A 247 12.22 -13.31 -5.68
C MET A 247 12.73 -14.20 -4.55
N LYS A 248 12.06 -14.21 -3.39
CA LYS A 248 12.37 -15.17 -2.31
C LYS A 248 12.12 -16.60 -2.76
N THR A 249 11.00 -16.86 -3.44
CA THR A 249 10.69 -18.17 -4.02
C THR A 249 11.72 -18.56 -5.07
N LEU A 250 12.09 -17.64 -5.98
CA LEU A 250 13.15 -17.90 -6.97
C LEU A 250 14.48 -18.25 -6.30
N LYS A 251 14.92 -17.44 -5.32
CA LYS A 251 16.15 -17.70 -4.55
C LYS A 251 16.11 -19.06 -3.84
N SER A 252 14.96 -19.47 -3.32
CA SER A 252 14.81 -20.79 -2.68
C SER A 252 14.94 -21.95 -3.66
N LYS A 253 14.58 -21.74 -4.93
CA LYS A 253 14.70 -22.71 -6.03
C LYS A 253 16.10 -22.75 -6.62
N ILE A 254 16.85 -21.65 -6.55
CA ILE A 254 18.26 -21.58 -6.94
C ILE A 254 19.11 -22.17 -5.80
N ARG A 255 19.15 -23.50 -5.69
CA ARG A 255 20.09 -24.21 -4.81
C ARG A 255 21.35 -24.54 -5.61
N LYS A 256 22.47 -23.88 -5.27
CA LYS A 256 23.87 -24.08 -5.72
C LYS A 256 24.10 -24.11 -7.25
N HIS A 257 24.92 -23.19 -7.76
CA HIS A 257 25.64 -23.24 -9.05
C HIS A 257 24.97 -24.03 -10.19
N VAL A 258 23.77 -23.65 -10.61
CA VAL A 258 23.18 -24.10 -11.89
C VAL A 258 23.00 -22.87 -12.78
N SER A 259 23.43 -22.97 -14.04
CA SER A 259 23.29 -21.90 -15.03
C SER A 259 21.82 -21.57 -15.29
N TYR A 260 21.46 -20.29 -15.39
CA TYR A 260 20.10 -19.80 -15.68
C TYR A 260 19.48 -20.48 -16.93
N SER A 261 20.31 -20.83 -17.92
CA SER A 261 19.89 -21.50 -19.15
C SER A 261 19.30 -22.90 -18.93
N GLU A 262 19.75 -23.65 -17.93
CA GLU A 262 19.26 -25.02 -17.66
C GLU A 262 17.93 -25.04 -16.89
N MET A 263 17.60 -23.96 -16.16
CA MET A 263 16.36 -23.84 -15.40
C MET A 263 15.17 -23.41 -16.26
N TYR A 264 15.39 -22.56 -17.27
CA TYR A 264 14.34 -22.09 -18.18
C TYR A 264 13.74 -23.25 -19.01
N ASN A 265 14.58 -24.18 -19.46
CA ASN A 265 14.15 -25.34 -20.25
C ASN A 265 13.39 -26.41 -19.44
N LYS A 266 13.40 -26.34 -18.10
CA LYS A 266 12.68 -27.28 -17.21
C LYS A 266 11.29 -26.79 -16.79
N GLN A 267 10.93 -25.54 -17.10
CA GLN A 267 9.61 -24.99 -16.79
C GLN A 267 8.71 -24.99 -18.03
N GLN A 268 8.25 -26.17 -18.44
CA GLN A 268 6.96 -26.21 -19.13
C GLN A 268 5.84 -25.93 -18.11
N PRO A 269 4.78 -25.20 -18.48
CA PRO A 269 3.73 -24.82 -17.55
C PRO A 269 2.92 -26.07 -17.17
N THR A 270 3.25 -26.67 -16.03
CA THR A 270 2.31 -27.57 -15.37
C THR A 270 1.12 -26.73 -14.91
N SER A 271 -0.04 -27.02 -15.49
CA SER A 271 -1.33 -26.45 -15.09
C SER A 271 -1.45 -26.49 -13.57
N LEU A 272 -1.49 -25.31 -12.94
CA LEU A 272 -1.84 -25.16 -11.54
C LEU A 272 -3.24 -25.74 -11.36
N GLN A 273 -3.35 -26.94 -10.78
CA GLN A 273 -4.63 -27.47 -10.32
C GLN A 273 -5.17 -26.52 -9.25
N CYS A 274 -6.16 -25.73 -9.65
CA CYS A 274 -6.90 -24.85 -8.77
C CYS A 274 -7.79 -25.73 -7.89
N SER A 275 -7.48 -25.83 -6.60
CA SER A 275 -8.41 -26.42 -5.63
C SER A 275 -9.70 -25.59 -5.63
N THR A 276 -10.83 -26.25 -5.87
CA THR A 276 -12.16 -25.63 -6.09
C THR A 276 -12.79 -24.97 -4.85
N GLN A 277 -12.15 -25.03 -3.68
CA GLN A 277 -12.61 -24.34 -2.47
C GLN A 277 -11.80 -23.05 -2.23
N ASN A 278 -12.43 -21.90 -2.51
CA ASN A 278 -11.85 -20.56 -2.31
C ASN A 278 -11.83 -20.08 -0.85
N TYR A 279 -12.27 -20.93 0.09
CA TYR A 279 -12.34 -20.59 1.50
C TYR A 279 -12.15 -21.83 2.40
N LYS A 280 -11.81 -21.58 3.67
CA LYS A 280 -11.61 -22.57 4.72
C LYS A 280 -12.23 -22.10 6.02
N LEU A 281 -13.11 -22.92 6.59
CA LEU A 281 -13.59 -22.78 7.97
C LEU A 281 -12.68 -23.59 8.91
N SER A 282 -12.35 -23.03 10.07
CA SER A 282 -11.44 -23.66 11.03
C SER A 282 -11.75 -23.26 12.47
N VAL A 283 -11.22 -24.04 13.42
CA VAL A 283 -11.45 -23.87 14.87
C VAL A 283 -12.94 -24.07 15.23
N PRO A 284 -13.44 -25.31 15.24
CA PRO A 284 -14.83 -25.60 15.59
C PRO A 284 -15.16 -25.21 17.04
N HIS A 285 -16.39 -24.79 17.31
CA HIS A 285 -16.91 -24.54 18.66
C HIS A 285 -18.42 -24.81 18.74
N LYS A 286 -19.00 -24.61 19.93
CA LYS A 286 -20.45 -24.79 20.19
C LYS A 286 -21.12 -23.59 20.86
N SER A 287 -20.35 -22.55 21.21
CA SER A 287 -20.77 -21.46 22.09
C SER A 287 -21.05 -20.13 21.38
N GLY A 288 -21.26 -20.13 20.06
CA GLY A 288 -21.58 -18.91 19.32
C GLY A 288 -23.09 -18.67 19.27
N PRO A 289 -23.52 -17.42 19.02
CA PRO A 289 -24.93 -17.11 18.81
C PRO A 289 -25.46 -17.87 17.59
N LEU A 290 -26.65 -18.44 17.74
CA LEU A 290 -27.41 -19.16 16.71
C LEU A 290 -28.77 -18.50 16.58
N LEU A 291 -29.40 -18.57 15.40
CA LEU A 291 -30.78 -18.13 15.25
C LEU A 291 -31.74 -19.28 15.53
N GLU A 292 -32.82 -18.96 16.22
CA GLU A 292 -33.88 -19.89 16.63
C GLU A 292 -34.55 -20.60 15.44
N ASN A 293 -34.44 -20.06 14.22
CA ASN A 293 -35.11 -20.57 13.01
C ASN A 293 -34.23 -21.40 12.05
N ILE A 294 -32.99 -21.75 12.41
CA ILE A 294 -32.14 -22.60 11.54
C ILE A 294 -32.16 -24.03 12.07
N SER A 295 -33.09 -24.84 11.54
CA SER A 295 -33.35 -26.22 11.96
C SER A 295 -32.24 -27.22 11.60
N LEU A 296 -31.24 -26.84 10.79
CA LEU A 296 -30.17 -27.72 10.29
C LEU A 296 -28.76 -27.10 10.43
N ILE A 297 -28.41 -26.67 11.65
CA ILE A 297 -27.05 -26.22 11.99
C ILE A 297 -26.15 -27.43 12.25
N LEU A 298 -25.10 -27.61 11.46
CA LEU A 298 -24.21 -28.77 11.58
C LEU A 298 -22.94 -28.46 12.39
N SER A 299 -22.40 -27.25 12.23
CA SER A 299 -21.13 -26.87 12.88
C SER A 299 -20.92 -25.35 12.91
N GLN A 300 -20.36 -24.89 14.03
CA GLN A 300 -19.93 -23.50 14.24
C GLN A 300 -18.41 -23.42 14.26
N PHE A 301 -17.84 -22.33 13.76
CA PHE A 301 -16.40 -22.11 13.63
C PHE A 301 -16.01 -20.71 14.09
N LYS A 302 -14.81 -20.60 14.66
CA LYS A 302 -14.27 -19.30 15.09
C LYS A 302 -13.53 -18.56 13.99
N LYS A 303 -13.08 -19.26 12.94
CA LYS A 303 -12.18 -18.70 11.93
C LYS A 303 -12.62 -19.05 10.52
N PHE A 304 -12.69 -18.03 9.68
CA PHE A 304 -12.95 -18.11 8.25
C PHE A 304 -11.75 -17.52 7.49
N THR A 305 -11.28 -18.23 6.49
CA THR A 305 -10.11 -17.82 5.70
C THR A 305 -10.45 -17.94 4.23
N THR A 306 -10.16 -16.89 3.46
CA THR A 306 -10.18 -16.90 1.99
C THR A 306 -8.75 -16.77 1.48
N ASN A 307 -8.58 -16.76 0.15
CA ASN A 307 -7.26 -16.52 -0.45
C ASN A 307 -6.65 -15.16 -0.03
N ASN A 308 -7.49 -14.17 0.28
CA ASN A 308 -7.05 -12.77 0.46
C ASN A 308 -7.26 -12.23 1.88
N THR A 309 -8.14 -12.84 2.68
CA THR A 309 -8.58 -12.27 3.95
C THR A 309 -8.87 -13.36 4.97
N THR A 310 -8.53 -13.10 6.23
CA THR A 310 -8.83 -13.96 7.37
C THR A 310 -9.70 -13.23 8.38
N LEU A 311 -10.83 -13.84 8.75
CA LEU A 311 -11.66 -13.41 9.86
C LEU A 311 -11.55 -14.39 11.02
N ASN A 312 -11.45 -13.88 12.24
CA ASN A 312 -11.31 -14.68 13.45
C ASN A 312 -12.03 -14.01 14.61
N ILE A 313 -13.15 -14.59 15.05
CA ILE A 313 -13.94 -14.03 16.16
C ILE A 313 -13.22 -14.07 17.51
N SER A 314 -12.14 -14.84 17.62
CA SER A 314 -11.31 -14.90 18.82
C SER A 314 -10.40 -13.68 18.97
N ASN A 315 -10.19 -12.94 17.88
CA ASN A 315 -9.38 -11.72 17.88
C ASN A 315 -10.26 -10.52 17.52
N ASN A 316 -10.29 -9.51 18.39
CA ASN A 316 -11.16 -8.36 18.20
C ASN A 316 -10.85 -7.62 16.87
N SER A 317 -9.59 -7.50 16.45
CA SER A 317 -9.27 -6.84 15.17
C SER A 317 -9.63 -7.62 13.91
N ASP A 318 -9.90 -8.92 14.03
CA ASP A 318 -10.19 -9.82 12.90
C ASP A 318 -11.68 -10.15 12.76
N CYS A 319 -12.53 -9.52 13.58
CA CYS A 319 -13.95 -9.86 13.67
C CYS A 319 -14.88 -8.81 13.07
N TYR A 320 -14.36 -7.86 12.28
CA TYR A 320 -15.18 -6.81 11.66
C TYR A 320 -15.29 -7.00 10.14
N ILE A 321 -16.46 -6.67 9.60
CA ILE A 321 -16.80 -6.76 8.17
C ILE A 321 -17.42 -5.44 7.74
N LEU A 322 -17.03 -4.96 6.56
CA LEU A 322 -17.63 -3.80 5.91
C LEU A 322 -18.60 -4.28 4.81
N ASN A 323 -19.83 -3.78 4.80
CA ASN A 323 -20.76 -4.07 3.70
C ASN A 323 -20.52 -3.13 2.49
N LYS A 324 -21.28 -3.33 1.40
CA LYS A 324 -21.22 -2.45 0.21
C LYS A 324 -21.70 -1.01 0.47
N SER A 325 -22.41 -0.79 1.57
CA SER A 325 -22.93 0.53 2.00
C SER A 325 -22.01 1.23 3.01
N ASN A 326 -20.80 0.70 3.26
CA ASN A 326 -19.84 1.18 4.25
C ASN A 326 -20.28 1.09 5.72
N ASP A 327 -21.27 0.26 6.03
CA ASP A 327 -21.63 -0.07 7.40
C ASP A 327 -20.68 -1.13 7.96
N VAL A 328 -20.31 -0.97 9.23
CA VAL A 328 -19.36 -1.83 9.94
C VAL A 328 -20.09 -2.79 10.87
N PHE A 329 -19.78 -4.06 10.69
CA PHE A 329 -20.41 -5.17 11.36
C PHE A 329 -19.40 -5.98 12.14
N LYS A 330 -19.70 -6.29 13.41
CA LYS A 330 -18.92 -7.26 14.17
C LYS A 330 -19.48 -8.66 13.96
N CYS A 331 -18.68 -9.59 13.46
CA CYS A 331 -18.98 -11.00 13.29
C CYS A 331 -18.77 -11.77 14.61
N PHE A 332 -19.77 -12.55 15.01
CA PHE A 332 -19.76 -13.33 16.25
C PHE A 332 -19.73 -14.84 16.04
N ASN A 333 -19.95 -15.32 14.82
CA ASN A 333 -19.97 -16.75 14.53
C ASN A 333 -19.78 -17.03 13.03
N PHE A 334 -19.25 -18.21 12.71
CA PHE A 334 -19.29 -18.76 11.35
C PHE A 334 -20.04 -20.08 11.38
N VAL A 335 -21.15 -20.16 10.66
CA VAL A 335 -22.03 -21.35 10.68
C VAL A 335 -22.09 -22.01 9.31
N ASN A 336 -21.95 -23.33 9.28
CA ASN A 336 -22.16 -24.15 8.07
C ASN A 336 -23.58 -24.76 8.08
N THR A 337 -24.33 -24.60 6.99
CA THR A 337 -25.71 -25.07 6.83
C THR A 337 -25.86 -25.93 5.56
N HIS A 338 -26.70 -26.97 5.60
CA HIS A 338 -26.89 -27.93 4.49
C HIS A 338 -27.97 -27.54 3.46
N ASP A 339 -28.53 -26.35 3.53
CA ASP A 339 -29.75 -26.07 2.79
C ASP A 339 -29.47 -25.42 1.41
N ASP A 340 -29.45 -26.25 0.36
CA ASP A 340 -29.48 -25.82 -1.04
C ASP A 340 -30.80 -25.09 -1.39
N ASN A 341 -31.83 -25.24 -0.55
CA ASN A 341 -33.15 -24.60 -0.70
C ASN A 341 -33.31 -23.28 0.07
N VAL A 342 -32.23 -22.74 0.66
CA VAL A 342 -32.22 -21.34 1.11
C VAL A 342 -32.10 -20.43 -0.11
N SER A 343 -33.18 -20.39 -0.87
CA SER A 343 -33.57 -19.33 -1.79
C SER A 343 -34.07 -18.11 -1.00
N LEU A 344 -33.39 -17.74 0.10
CA LEU A 344 -33.55 -16.42 0.71
C LEU A 344 -32.76 -15.44 -0.14
N SER A 345 -33.42 -15.03 -1.24
CA SER A 345 -33.10 -13.95 -2.18
C SER A 345 -31.62 -13.64 -2.43
N LYS A 346 -31.27 -13.58 -3.71
CA LYS A 346 -30.04 -12.95 -4.25
C LYS A 346 -29.81 -11.47 -3.83
N ASN A 347 -30.57 -10.95 -2.87
CA ASN A 347 -30.44 -9.66 -2.24
C ASN A 347 -30.24 -9.87 -0.75
N LEU A 348 -29.26 -9.18 -0.16
CA LEU A 348 -29.09 -9.00 1.28
C LEU A 348 -30.44 -8.56 1.89
N THR A 349 -31.25 -9.50 2.38
CA THR A 349 -32.45 -9.17 3.15
C THR A 349 -32.03 -8.92 4.58
N PHE A 350 -31.74 -7.65 4.88
CA PHE A 350 -31.72 -7.16 6.25
C PHE A 350 -33.14 -7.33 6.83
N LEU A 351 -33.32 -8.30 7.71
CA LEU A 351 -34.51 -8.33 8.56
C LEU A 351 -34.42 -7.14 9.53
N ASN A 352 -35.34 -6.19 9.40
CA ASN A 352 -35.58 -5.16 10.40
C ASN A 352 -36.43 -5.78 11.52
N SER A 353 -36.04 -5.60 12.79
CA SER A 353 -36.81 -4.83 13.78
C SER A 353 -36.56 -5.26 15.24
N SER A 354 -36.35 -4.23 16.05
CA SER A 354 -36.75 -4.00 17.45
C SER A 354 -36.53 -4.98 18.60
N GLU A 355 -36.25 -6.29 18.46
CA GLU A 355 -36.13 -7.14 19.65
C GLU A 355 -34.96 -8.15 19.69
N ILE A 356 -34.11 -8.23 18.66
CA ILE A 356 -32.88 -9.03 18.70
C ILE A 356 -31.74 -8.30 17.95
N ASP A 357 -30.65 -8.00 18.66
CA ASP A 357 -29.51 -7.20 18.17
C ASP A 357 -28.60 -7.89 17.11
N CYS A 358 -28.97 -9.05 16.56
CA CYS A 358 -28.12 -9.81 15.61
C CYS A 358 -28.70 -9.81 14.19
N LYS A 359 -28.04 -9.10 13.25
CA LYS A 359 -28.27 -9.22 11.80
C LYS A 359 -27.47 -10.42 11.26
N ILE A 360 -27.86 -11.03 10.12
CA ILE A 360 -27.08 -12.13 9.49
C ILE A 360 -26.54 -11.65 8.15
N MET A 361 -25.26 -11.91 7.87
CA MET A 361 -24.73 -11.88 6.51
C MET A 361 -24.63 -13.30 5.96
N LEU A 362 -25.25 -13.56 4.81
CA LEU A 362 -25.15 -14.84 4.10
C LEU A 362 -24.10 -14.73 2.99
N LEU A 363 -23.14 -15.65 2.97
CA LEU A 363 -22.22 -15.84 1.86
C LEU A 363 -22.59 -17.14 1.16
N ASN A 364 -23.26 -17.02 0.02
CA ASN A 364 -23.64 -18.18 -0.80
C ASN A 364 -22.47 -18.52 -1.73
N HIS A 365 -21.99 -19.76 -1.63
CA HIS A 365 -21.02 -20.34 -2.57
C HIS A 365 -21.63 -21.61 -3.14
N CYS A 366 -21.32 -21.95 -4.40
CA CYS A 366 -22.01 -22.90 -5.28
C CYS A 366 -22.78 -24.10 -4.67
N ASN A 367 -22.33 -24.70 -3.55
CA ASN A 367 -22.99 -25.83 -2.86
C ASN A 367 -23.11 -25.66 -1.31
N SER A 368 -23.00 -24.44 -0.78
CA SER A 368 -23.00 -24.17 0.67
C SER A 368 -23.29 -22.70 1.00
N SER A 369 -24.14 -22.45 2.00
CA SER A 369 -24.42 -21.11 2.52
C SER A 369 -23.76 -20.91 3.88
N ILE A 370 -22.91 -19.90 4.00
CA ILE A 370 -22.30 -19.51 5.29
C ILE A 370 -23.11 -18.37 5.90
N ALA A 371 -23.67 -18.61 7.08
CA ALA A 371 -24.36 -17.59 7.86
C ALA A 371 -23.40 -16.95 8.87
N LEU A 372 -23.38 -15.62 8.89
CA LEU A 372 -22.54 -14.80 9.76
C LEU A 372 -23.43 -13.92 10.64
N PRO A 373 -23.61 -14.25 11.93
CA PRO A 373 -24.23 -13.34 12.87
C PRO A 373 -23.36 -12.09 13.03
N VAL A 374 -23.95 -10.94 12.73
CA VAL A 374 -23.32 -9.63 12.69
C VAL A 374 -24.14 -8.59 13.44
N ILE A 375 -23.50 -7.71 14.21
CA ILE A 375 -24.17 -6.58 14.88
C ILE A 375 -23.75 -5.27 14.21
N HIS A 376 -24.72 -4.40 13.91
CA HIS A 376 -24.45 -3.07 13.36
C HIS A 376 -23.89 -2.16 14.45
N THR A 377 -22.68 -1.66 14.26
CA THR A 377 -22.05 -0.75 15.23
C THR A 377 -22.49 0.69 14.97
N LYS A 378 -23.61 1.15 15.55
CA LYS A 378 -24.02 2.57 15.51
C LYS A 378 -23.25 3.49 16.48
N SER A 379 -22.18 3.01 17.10
CA SER A 379 -21.41 3.74 18.11
C SER A 379 -19.93 3.76 17.80
N LYS A 380 -19.41 4.96 17.47
CA LYS A 380 -18.01 5.40 17.55
C LYS A 380 -16.95 4.28 17.48
N ILE A 381 -16.66 3.77 16.29
CA ILE A 381 -15.42 3.04 16.05
C ILE A 381 -14.33 4.05 15.70
N ASN A 382 -13.52 4.42 16.70
CA ASN A 382 -12.17 4.93 16.43
C ASN A 382 -11.32 3.72 16.04
N CYS A 383 -10.68 3.79 14.87
CA CYS A 383 -9.94 2.72 14.16
C CYS A 383 -10.79 1.88 13.21
N LEU A 384 -10.94 2.35 11.97
CA LEU A 384 -11.22 1.49 10.81
C LEU A 384 -9.93 1.26 10.04
N LEU A 385 -9.51 -0.01 9.99
CA LEU A 385 -8.52 -0.49 9.02
C LEU A 385 -9.29 -0.97 7.80
N TYR A 386 -9.05 -0.31 6.67
CA TYR A 386 -9.71 -0.55 5.39
C TYR A 386 -9.25 -1.88 4.75
N ASN A 387 -10.20 -2.52 4.08
CA ASN A 387 -10.06 -3.81 3.42
C ASN A 387 -9.63 -3.64 1.95
N LYS A 388 -8.76 -4.53 1.48
CA LYS A 388 -7.94 -4.41 0.26
C LYS A 388 -8.69 -4.65 -1.07
N ASN A 389 -10.01 -4.87 -1.06
CA ASN A 389 -10.75 -5.32 -2.25
C ASN A 389 -11.86 -4.39 -2.72
N LYS A 390 -11.97 -3.18 -2.18
CA LYS A 390 -12.81 -2.10 -2.72
C LYS A 390 -12.52 -0.78 -2.01
N LEU A 391 -11.41 -0.17 -2.39
CA LEU A 391 -11.25 1.29 -2.39
C LEU A 391 -10.67 1.67 -3.72
#